data_AF-A0A1G8ZYV9-F1
#
_entry.id   AF-A0A1G8ZYV9-F1
#
_cell.length_a   1.000
_cell.length_b   1.000
_cell.length_c   1.000
_cell.angle_alpha   90.00
_cell.angle_beta   90.00
_cell.angle_gamma   90.00
#
_symmetry.space_group_name_H-M   'P 1'
#
loop_
_entity.id
_entity.type
_entity.pdbx_description
1 polymer ?
#
loop_
_entity_poly.entity_id
_entity_poly.type
_entity_poly.pdbx_seq_one_letter_code
_entity_poly.pdbx_strand_id
1 'polypeptide(L)'
;MYPLALPPSCKQFLVCIALFAQTTSSLMAQEKEVHRVYPDAGRGYWSLFTDPVKRRTVVKFFDKDDILMYEEALHERYLKLTPRTLRSLNDLHAWYVAGRLVSEHVRALALPPAETPLDPSVKQLQSNIFAIPGTCKFKIALENPTKKWVYIKLKDAQGRVMQLDLVKTPKYIRTFNMEGMRAGIYTLKLRVGTHVVERAIDLRHLSQRFVQIHTPSLPDTLIAESKRNPQR
;
A
#
# COMPACT_ATOMS: atom_id res chain seq x y z
N MET A 1 -14.46 -56.77 -37.30
CA MET A 1 -14.31 -56.72 -38.76
C MET A 1 -15.67 -56.44 -39.39
N TYR A 2 -15.89 -55.20 -39.85
CA TYR A 2 -16.56 -54.83 -41.10
C TYR A 2 -16.09 -53.40 -41.41
N PRO A 3 -15.66 -53.10 -42.64
CA PRO A 3 -15.13 -51.80 -43.07
C PRO A 3 -16.24 -50.93 -43.67
N LEU A 4 -15.86 -49.76 -44.21
CA LEU A 4 -16.57 -48.83 -45.12
C LEU A 4 -16.77 -47.45 -44.48
N ALA A 5 -16.57 -46.31 -45.14
CA ALA A 5 -15.90 -45.94 -46.37
C ALA A 5 -15.95 -44.40 -46.39
N LEU A 6 -14.83 -43.74 -46.66
CA LEU A 6 -14.81 -42.34 -47.10
C LEU A 6 -15.16 -42.29 -48.59
N PRO A 7 -15.83 -41.22 -49.07
CA PRO A 7 -15.32 -40.54 -50.26
C PRO A 7 -15.57 -39.00 -50.18
N PRO A 8 -15.36 -38.18 -51.23
CA PRO A 8 -14.07 -37.53 -51.44
C PRO A 8 -14.19 -36.01 -51.73
N SER A 9 -13.03 -35.33 -51.62
CA SER A 9 -12.58 -34.20 -52.44
C SER A 9 -13.58 -33.14 -52.95
N CYS A 10 -13.42 -31.90 -52.45
CA CYS A 10 -13.67 -30.70 -53.24
C CYS A 10 -12.36 -29.91 -53.30
N LYS A 11 -11.66 -30.05 -54.43
CA LYS A 11 -10.46 -29.29 -54.78
C LYS A 11 -10.87 -28.10 -55.66
N GLN A 12 -10.15 -26.99 -55.46
CA GLN A 12 -9.88 -25.90 -56.41
C GLN A 12 -11.03 -24.92 -56.74
N PHE A 13 -10.88 -23.68 -56.27
CA PHE A 13 -10.84 -22.53 -57.18
C PHE A 13 -9.82 -21.50 -56.69
N LEU A 14 -8.98 -21.09 -57.64
CA LEU A 14 -7.82 -20.22 -57.56
C LEU A 14 -8.25 -18.76 -57.82
N VAL A 15 -7.60 -17.82 -57.14
CA VAL A 15 -7.13 -16.50 -57.64
C VAL A 15 -8.16 -15.47 -58.11
N CYS A 16 -8.26 -14.37 -57.34
CA CYS A 16 -8.33 -13.01 -57.87
C CYS A 16 -7.38 -12.10 -57.05
N ILE A 17 -6.31 -11.64 -57.70
CA ILE A 17 -5.36 -10.65 -57.20
C ILE A 17 -5.77 -9.27 -57.75
N ALA A 18 -5.58 -8.26 -56.89
CA ALA A 18 -5.46 -6.81 -57.16
C ALA A 18 -6.73 -5.99 -57.44
N LEU A 19 -7.12 -5.23 -56.42
CA LEU A 19 -7.42 -3.81 -56.57
C LEU A 19 -7.00 -3.07 -55.28
N PHE A 20 -5.87 -2.38 -55.39
CA PHE A 20 -5.41 -1.35 -54.46
C PHE A 20 -6.34 -0.13 -54.60
N ALA A 21 -7.05 0.26 -53.55
CA ALA A 21 -7.42 1.65 -53.31
C ALA A 21 -7.86 1.86 -51.85
N GLN A 22 -6.99 2.55 -51.10
CA GLN A 22 -7.37 3.45 -50.00
C GLN A 22 -8.11 2.84 -48.81
N THR A 23 -7.39 2.14 -47.94
CA THR A 23 -7.68 2.22 -46.50
C THR A 23 -6.69 3.19 -45.89
N THR A 24 -7.07 4.48 -45.92
CA THR A 24 -6.51 5.43 -44.96
C THR A 24 -6.66 4.78 -43.60
N SER A 25 -5.53 4.55 -42.94
CA SER A 25 -5.48 4.10 -41.56
C SER A 25 -6.16 5.18 -40.72
N SER A 26 -7.47 5.02 -40.52
CA SER A 26 -8.21 5.71 -39.49
C SER A 26 -7.49 5.36 -38.20
N LEU A 27 -6.67 6.29 -37.70
CA LEU A 27 -6.37 6.41 -36.29
C LEU A 27 -7.73 6.49 -35.60
N MET A 28 -8.27 5.33 -35.25
CA MET A 28 -9.38 5.21 -34.33
C MET A 28 -8.89 5.85 -33.04
N ALA A 29 -9.20 7.15 -32.90
CA ALA A 29 -9.20 7.84 -31.63
C ALA A 29 -10.13 7.00 -30.75
N GLN A 30 -9.52 6.11 -29.98
CA GLN A 30 -10.22 5.15 -29.14
C GLN A 30 -11.11 5.98 -28.23
N GLU A 31 -12.41 5.89 -28.49
CA GLU A 31 -13.41 6.74 -27.89
C GLU A 31 -13.29 6.65 -26.37
N LYS A 32 -13.08 7.81 -25.76
CA LYS A 32 -12.87 7.98 -24.34
C LYS A 32 -14.17 7.62 -23.62
N GLU A 33 -14.34 6.35 -23.23
CA GLU A 33 -15.59 5.91 -22.60
C GLU A 33 -15.69 6.49 -21.18
N VAL A 34 -16.52 7.53 -21.04
CA VAL A 34 -16.89 8.14 -19.77
C VAL A 34 -18.26 7.61 -19.39
N HIS A 35 -18.29 6.68 -18.43
CA HIS A 35 -19.55 6.14 -17.95
C HIS A 35 -20.03 6.97 -16.75
N ARG A 36 -21.20 7.61 -16.87
CA ARG A 36 -21.86 8.36 -15.78
C ARG A 36 -23.12 7.62 -15.39
N VAL A 37 -23.26 7.30 -14.11
CA VAL A 37 -24.46 6.64 -13.58
C VAL A 37 -25.08 7.56 -12.54
N TYR A 38 -26.37 7.85 -12.72
CA TYR A 38 -27.18 8.63 -11.79
C TYR A 38 -28.04 7.66 -10.98
N PRO A 39 -27.61 7.27 -9.75
CA PRO A 39 -28.35 6.30 -8.95
C PRO A 39 -29.69 6.85 -8.46
N ASP A 40 -29.77 8.15 -8.15
CA ASP A 40 -30.99 8.87 -7.75
C ASP A 40 -30.85 10.35 -8.17
N ALA A 41 -31.92 10.97 -8.70
CA ALA A 41 -31.91 12.32 -9.30
C ALA A 41 -31.66 13.51 -8.34
N GLY A 42 -31.08 13.27 -7.16
CA GLY A 42 -30.78 14.34 -6.19
C GLY A 42 -29.71 13.99 -5.15
N ARG A 43 -29.00 12.87 -5.31
CA ARG A 43 -27.97 12.41 -4.34
C ARG A 43 -26.54 12.55 -4.86
N GLY A 44 -26.35 13.24 -5.99
CA GLY A 44 -25.09 13.25 -6.71
C GLY A 44 -24.94 12.02 -7.62
N TYR A 45 -23.73 11.80 -8.11
CA TYR A 45 -23.44 10.70 -9.02
C TYR A 45 -21.97 10.27 -8.91
N TRP A 46 -21.65 9.13 -9.51
CA TRP A 46 -20.26 8.73 -9.72
C TRP A 46 -19.97 8.56 -11.21
N SER A 47 -18.72 8.80 -11.60
CA SER A 47 -18.24 8.63 -12.97
C SER A 47 -17.05 7.69 -12.99
N LEU A 48 -17.03 6.78 -13.97
CA LEU A 48 -15.91 5.90 -14.26
C LEU A 48 -15.26 6.35 -15.57
N PHE A 49 -13.94 6.53 -15.53
CA PHE A 49 -13.13 6.83 -16.70
C PHE A 49 -12.01 5.80 -16.84
N THR A 50 -11.87 5.18 -18.01
CA THR A 50 -10.77 4.23 -18.28
C THR A 50 -9.93 4.73 -19.43
N ASP A 51 -8.62 4.89 -19.18
CA ASP A 51 -7.60 5.19 -20.19
C ASP A 51 -6.87 3.88 -20.55
N PRO A 52 -7.15 3.26 -21.71
CA PRO A 52 -6.52 2.01 -22.11
C PRO A 52 -5.04 2.18 -22.46
N VAL A 53 -4.63 3.36 -22.97
CA VAL A 53 -3.24 3.64 -23.36
C VAL A 53 -2.36 3.73 -22.12
N LYS A 54 -2.84 4.43 -21.09
CA LYS A 54 -2.13 4.58 -19.80
C LYS A 54 -2.40 3.43 -18.82
N ARG A 55 -3.24 2.46 -19.21
CA ARG A 55 -3.72 1.38 -18.34
C ARG A 55 -4.20 1.89 -16.98
N ARG A 56 -4.98 2.98 -16.98
CA ARG A 56 -5.42 3.67 -15.76
C ARG A 56 -6.93 3.81 -15.75
N THR A 57 -7.56 3.33 -14.69
CA THR A 57 -8.99 3.53 -14.43
C THR A 57 -9.16 4.52 -13.29
N VAL A 58 -10.04 5.50 -13.44
CA VAL A 58 -10.33 6.53 -12.45
C VAL A 58 -11.81 6.50 -12.10
N VAL A 59 -12.13 6.34 -10.82
CA VAL A 59 -13.49 6.46 -10.29
C VAL A 59 -13.59 7.80 -9.57
N LYS A 60 -14.60 8.59 -9.90
CA LYS A 60 -14.87 9.88 -9.25
C LYS A 60 -16.27 9.88 -8.67
N PHE A 61 -16.43 10.43 -7.48
CA PHE A 61 -17.70 10.57 -6.80
C PHE A 61 -18.01 12.06 -6.63
N PHE A 62 -19.21 12.46 -7.00
CA PHE A 62 -19.69 13.83 -6.97
C PHE A 62 -20.93 13.92 -6.08
N ASP A 63 -21.10 15.06 -5.41
CA ASP A 63 -22.36 15.39 -4.74
C ASP A 63 -23.39 15.94 -5.74
N LYS A 64 -24.60 16.27 -5.26
CA LYS A 64 -25.72 16.87 -6.00
C LYS A 64 -25.37 18.20 -6.69
N ASP A 65 -24.37 18.92 -6.18
CA ASP A 65 -23.91 20.21 -6.70
C ASP A 65 -22.69 20.06 -7.65
N ASP A 66 -22.44 18.84 -8.16
CA ASP A 66 -21.30 18.48 -9.02
C ASP A 66 -19.93 18.70 -8.36
N ILE A 67 -19.87 18.80 -7.03
CA ILE A 67 -18.63 18.94 -6.28
C ILE A 67 -17.96 17.57 -6.12
N LEU A 68 -16.72 17.43 -6.59
CA LEU A 68 -15.91 16.22 -6.43
C LEU A 68 -15.66 15.92 -4.94
N MET A 69 -16.16 14.80 -4.45
CA MET A 69 -15.99 14.35 -3.07
C MET A 69 -14.81 13.40 -2.91
N TYR A 70 -14.60 12.51 -3.89
CA TYR A 70 -13.55 11.50 -3.85
C TYR A 70 -13.11 11.10 -5.26
N GLU A 71 -11.82 10.81 -5.43
CA GLU A 71 -11.24 10.28 -6.66
C GLU A 71 -10.28 9.13 -6.32
N GLU A 72 -10.49 7.97 -6.96
CA GLU A 72 -9.62 6.80 -6.86
C GLU A 72 -9.00 6.47 -8.21
N ALA A 73 -7.67 6.29 -8.25
CA ALA A 73 -6.94 5.92 -9.46
C ALA A 73 -6.38 4.50 -9.36
N LEU A 74 -6.98 3.57 -10.11
CA LEU A 74 -6.57 2.18 -10.23
C LEU A 74 -5.58 2.02 -11.38
N HIS A 75 -4.32 1.72 -11.04
CA HIS A 75 -3.25 1.49 -12.01
C HIS A 75 -3.23 0.03 -12.46
N GLU A 76 -3.04 -0.20 -13.75
CA GLU A 76 -2.96 -1.52 -14.41
C GLU A 76 -4.19 -2.42 -14.16
N ARG A 77 -5.32 -1.81 -13.80
CA ARG A 77 -6.57 -2.52 -13.51
C ARG A 77 -7.69 -1.84 -14.28
N TYR A 78 -8.58 -2.65 -14.86
CA TYR A 78 -9.83 -2.19 -15.43
C TYR A 78 -10.99 -2.66 -14.54
N LEU A 79 -12.05 -1.86 -14.48
CA LEU A 79 -13.20 -2.15 -13.65
C LEU A 79 -14.37 -2.57 -14.55
N LYS A 80 -14.70 -3.87 -14.54
CA LYS A 80 -15.87 -4.36 -15.25
C LYS A 80 -17.14 -3.95 -14.50
N LEU A 81 -18.02 -3.22 -15.18
CA LEU A 81 -19.32 -2.78 -14.66
C LEU A 81 -20.34 -3.93 -14.67
N THR A 82 -20.14 -4.89 -13.76
CA THR A 82 -21.16 -5.92 -13.47
C THR A 82 -22.24 -5.36 -12.54
N PRO A 83 -23.46 -5.95 -12.49
CA PRO A 83 -24.50 -5.53 -11.53
C PRO A 83 -24.05 -5.57 -10.06
N ARG A 84 -23.09 -6.44 -9.71
CA ARG A 84 -22.49 -6.47 -8.36
C ARG A 84 -21.57 -5.28 -8.13
N THR A 85 -20.71 -4.97 -9.10
CA THR A 85 -19.80 -3.82 -9.05
C THR A 85 -20.57 -2.50 -8.97
N LEU A 86 -21.64 -2.37 -9.77
CA LEU A 86 -22.52 -1.19 -9.76
C LEU A 86 -23.14 -0.96 -8.39
N ARG A 87 -23.69 -2.00 -7.75
CA ARG A 87 -24.21 -1.90 -6.38
C ARG A 87 -23.15 -1.47 -5.39
N SER A 88 -21.95 -2.06 -5.46
CA SER A 88 -20.85 -1.67 -4.58
C SER A 88 -20.42 -0.21 -4.75
N LEU A 89 -20.42 0.31 -5.99
CA LEU A 89 -20.12 1.72 -6.24
C LEU A 89 -21.24 2.65 -5.73
N ASN A 90 -22.51 2.25 -5.88
CA ASN A 90 -23.64 2.98 -5.31
C ASN A 90 -23.58 2.99 -3.77
N ASP A 91 -23.24 1.86 -3.14
CA ASP A 91 -23.11 1.76 -1.68
C ASP A 91 -21.98 2.66 -1.17
N LEU A 92 -20.83 2.69 -1.87
CA LEU A 92 -19.72 3.59 -1.56
C LEU A 92 -20.12 5.06 -1.72
N HIS A 93 -20.82 5.40 -2.81
CA HIS A 93 -21.32 6.76 -3.03
C HIS A 93 -22.29 7.19 -1.92
N ALA A 94 -23.24 6.32 -1.56
CA ALA A 94 -24.16 6.55 -0.45
C ALA A 94 -23.41 6.74 0.87
N TRP A 95 -22.33 5.98 1.10
CA TRP A 95 -21.47 6.15 2.28
C TRP A 95 -20.75 7.51 2.29
N TYR A 96 -20.23 7.97 1.15
CA TYR A 96 -19.60 9.30 1.06
C TYR A 96 -20.60 10.44 1.27
N VAL A 97 -21.79 10.34 0.68
CA VAL A 97 -22.88 11.32 0.86
C VAL A 97 -23.37 11.33 2.30
N ALA A 98 -23.54 10.16 2.93
CA ALA A 98 -23.93 10.05 4.34
C ALA A 98 -22.82 10.52 5.30
N GLY A 99 -21.55 10.24 4.98
CA GLY A 99 -20.37 10.62 5.76
C GLY A 99 -20.05 12.13 5.70
N ARG A 100 -20.67 12.88 4.77
CA ARG A 100 -20.59 14.34 4.73
C ARG A 100 -21.16 15.01 6.00
N LEU A 101 -22.01 14.33 6.77
CA LEU A 101 -22.46 14.79 8.10
C LEU A 101 -21.34 14.82 9.16
N VAL A 102 -20.26 14.06 9.00
CA VAL A 102 -19.14 14.07 9.96
C VAL A 102 -18.23 15.26 9.69
N SER A 103 -18.05 15.67 8.43
CA SER A 103 -17.20 16.80 8.07
C SER A 103 -17.81 18.15 8.45
N GLU A 104 -19.13 18.31 8.46
CA GLU A 104 -19.78 19.55 8.93
C GLU A 104 -19.58 19.78 10.44
N HIS A 105 -19.31 18.73 11.22
CA HIS A 105 -19.12 18.81 12.67
C HIS A 105 -17.65 18.77 13.12
N VAL A 106 -16.72 18.46 12.21
CA VAL A 106 -15.28 18.51 12.51
C VAL A 106 -14.76 19.89 12.13
N ARG A 107 -14.69 20.79 13.11
CA ARG A 107 -13.97 22.07 12.97
C ARG A 107 -12.49 21.77 12.69
N ALA A 108 -12.07 21.90 11.44
CA ALA A 108 -10.67 21.85 11.09
C ALA A 108 -9.94 23.03 11.76
N LEU A 109 -9.04 22.73 12.70
CA LEU A 109 -8.09 23.72 13.18
C LEU A 109 -7.12 24.06 12.04
N ALA A 110 -6.76 25.34 11.91
CA ALA A 110 -5.73 25.75 10.96
C ALA A 110 -4.45 24.95 11.21
N LEU A 111 -3.94 24.32 10.15
CA LEU A 111 -2.63 23.66 10.20
C LEU A 111 -1.60 24.72 10.61
N PRO A 112 -0.70 24.40 11.57
CA PRO A 112 0.37 25.32 11.94
C PRO A 112 1.17 25.70 10.68
N PRO A 113 1.69 26.94 10.60
CA PRO A 113 2.42 27.42 9.43
C PRO A 113 3.53 26.44 9.10
N ALA A 114 3.63 26.10 7.80
CA ALA A 114 4.59 25.13 7.30
C ALA A 114 5.95 25.38 7.93
N GLU A 115 6.39 24.44 8.77
CA GLU A 115 7.71 24.47 9.37
C GLU A 115 8.70 24.60 8.22
N THR A 116 9.55 25.62 8.31
CA THR A 116 10.69 25.89 7.43
C THR A 116 11.31 24.58 6.94
N PRO A 117 11.71 24.46 5.67
CA PRO A 117 12.29 23.24 5.14
C PRO A 117 13.50 22.89 5.98
N LEU A 118 13.32 21.91 6.87
CA LEU A 118 14.42 21.29 7.57
C LEU A 118 15.31 20.73 6.46
N ASP A 119 16.58 21.10 6.52
CA ASP A 119 17.71 20.54 5.79
C ASP A 119 17.42 19.07 5.40
N PRO A 120 17.89 18.53 4.27
CA PRO A 120 17.82 17.10 3.95
C PRO A 120 18.65 16.23 4.93
N SER A 121 18.35 16.34 6.22
CA SER A 121 17.91 15.31 7.14
C SER A 121 18.76 14.08 6.99
N VAL A 122 19.80 14.05 7.82
CA VAL A 122 20.48 12.84 8.26
C VAL A 122 19.40 11.77 8.41
N LYS A 123 19.36 10.80 7.48
CA LYS A 123 18.38 9.72 7.56
C LYS A 123 18.64 9.03 8.90
N GLN A 124 17.67 9.10 9.81
CA GLN A 124 17.78 8.49 11.13
C GLN A 124 17.55 6.98 11.03
N LEU A 125 17.91 6.24 12.08
CA LEU A 125 17.56 4.83 12.17
C LEU A 125 16.03 4.70 12.15
N GLN A 126 15.51 3.96 11.17
CA GLN A 126 14.08 3.67 11.06
C GLN A 126 13.85 2.18 11.26
N SER A 127 12.82 1.83 12.04
CA SER A 127 12.43 0.45 12.24
C SER A 127 10.92 0.29 12.10
N ASN A 128 10.54 -0.69 11.31
CA ASN A 128 9.16 -1.10 11.14
C ASN A 128 9.02 -2.56 11.56
N ILE A 129 7.97 -2.83 12.34
CA ILE A 129 7.65 -4.17 12.83
C ILE A 129 6.28 -4.52 12.29
N PHE A 130 6.19 -5.70 11.67
CA PHE A 130 4.98 -6.20 11.03
C PHE A 130 4.66 -7.60 11.55
N ALA A 131 3.44 -7.82 12.04
CA ALA A 131 2.93 -9.17 12.24
C ALA A 131 2.63 -9.84 10.88
N ILE A 132 2.88 -11.14 10.76
CA ILE A 132 2.51 -11.93 9.58
C ILE A 132 1.14 -12.57 9.86
N PRO A 133 0.06 -12.14 9.15
CA PRO A 133 -1.30 -12.58 9.43
C PRO A 133 -1.45 -14.10 9.41
N GLY A 134 -2.28 -14.65 10.30
CA GLY A 134 -2.53 -16.08 10.37
C GLY A 134 -1.35 -16.92 10.87
N THR A 135 -0.27 -16.29 11.34
CA THR A 135 0.90 -16.99 11.90
C THR A 135 1.31 -16.36 13.24
N CYS A 136 2.14 -17.08 14.00
CA CYS A 136 2.83 -16.54 15.17
C CYS A 136 4.19 -15.92 14.80
N LYS A 137 4.33 -15.37 13.58
CA LYS A 137 5.59 -14.79 13.10
C LYS A 137 5.46 -13.27 12.99
N PHE A 138 6.55 -12.57 13.27
CA PHE A 138 6.64 -11.14 12.96
C PHE A 138 7.95 -10.83 12.24
N LYS A 139 7.93 -9.79 11.43
CA LYS A 139 9.06 -9.32 10.62
C LYS A 139 9.51 -7.96 11.13
N ILE A 140 10.81 -7.82 11.36
CA ILE A 140 11.46 -6.51 11.54
C ILE A 140 12.08 -6.09 10.21
N ALA A 141 11.87 -4.85 9.83
CA ALA A 141 12.62 -4.17 8.77
C ALA A 141 13.27 -2.93 9.37
N LEU A 142 14.59 -2.90 9.33
CA LEU A 142 15.43 -1.85 9.90
C LEU A 142 16.23 -1.19 8.80
N GLU A 143 16.20 0.13 8.75
CA GLU A 143 17.08 0.96 7.92
C GLU A 143 18.06 1.71 8.83
N ASN A 144 19.35 1.48 8.60
CA ASN A 144 20.46 2.03 9.36
C ASN A 144 21.46 2.73 8.42
N PRO A 145 21.07 3.89 7.86
CA PRO A 145 21.91 4.64 6.93
C PRO A 145 23.27 5.04 7.53
N THR A 146 23.33 5.22 8.85
CA THR A 146 24.57 5.58 9.57
C THR A 146 25.57 4.43 9.73
N LYS A 147 25.17 3.18 9.44
CA LYS A 147 25.98 1.96 9.62
C LYS A 147 26.59 1.86 11.04
N LYS A 148 25.91 2.40 12.06
CA LYS A 148 26.26 2.22 13.47
C LYS A 148 25.86 0.81 13.93
N TRP A 149 26.49 0.31 14.98
CA TRP A 149 26.07 -0.96 15.59
C TRP A 149 24.68 -0.84 16.21
N VAL A 150 23.79 -1.76 15.84
CA VAL A 150 22.43 -1.88 16.36
C VAL A 150 22.30 -3.18 17.12
N TYR A 151 21.97 -3.08 18.41
CA TYR A 151 21.64 -4.23 19.25
C TYR A 151 20.14 -4.46 19.21
N ILE A 152 19.72 -5.62 18.73
CA ILE A 152 18.33 -6.04 18.67
C ILE A 152 18.15 -7.15 19.70
N LYS A 153 17.36 -6.90 20.74
CA LYS A 153 17.09 -7.85 21.83
C LYS A 153 15.61 -8.17 21.87
N LEU A 154 15.27 -9.44 21.80
CA LEU A 154 13.92 -9.94 22.08
C LEU A 154 13.91 -10.56 23.48
N LYS A 155 12.99 -10.10 24.32
CA LYS A 155 12.80 -10.60 25.69
C LYS A 155 11.42 -11.22 25.87
N ASP A 156 11.34 -12.24 26.71
CA ASP A 156 10.07 -12.82 27.16
C ASP A 156 9.35 -11.95 28.20
N ALA A 157 8.18 -12.40 28.64
CA ALA A 157 7.37 -11.73 29.66
C ALA A 157 8.06 -11.64 31.03
N GLN A 158 9.05 -12.49 31.30
CA GLN A 158 9.87 -12.46 32.52
C GLN A 158 11.13 -11.59 32.35
N GLY A 159 11.31 -10.94 31.18
CA GLY A 159 12.46 -10.10 30.87
C GLY A 159 13.72 -10.89 30.48
N ARG A 160 13.63 -12.22 30.32
CA ARG A 160 14.77 -13.06 29.88
C ARG A 160 15.01 -12.84 28.40
N VAL A 161 16.28 -12.67 28.03
CA VAL A 161 16.67 -12.45 26.62
C VAL A 161 16.58 -13.78 25.88
N MET A 162 15.73 -13.83 24.87
CA MET A 162 15.52 -15.01 24.03
C MET A 162 16.32 -14.98 22.74
N GLN A 163 16.48 -13.78 22.17
CA GLN A 163 17.28 -13.57 20.97
C GLN A 163 18.06 -12.27 21.12
N LEU A 164 19.31 -12.29 20.66
CA LEU A 164 20.19 -11.14 20.59
C LEU A 164 20.86 -11.12 19.22
N ASP A 165 20.65 -10.04 18.49
CA ASP A 165 21.34 -9.79 17.23
C ASP A 165 22.14 -8.49 17.34
N LEU A 166 23.33 -8.49 16.75
CA LEU A 166 24.21 -7.33 16.65
C LEU A 166 24.50 -7.07 15.18
N VAL A 167 23.98 -5.98 14.64
CA VAL A 167 24.01 -5.71 13.19
C VAL A 167 24.56 -4.33 12.86
N LYS A 168 25.30 -4.22 11.76
CA LYS A 168 25.89 -2.96 11.26
C LYS A 168 25.45 -2.64 9.82
N THR A 169 24.63 -3.49 9.22
CA THR A 169 24.24 -3.38 7.82
C THR A 169 23.29 -2.19 7.60
N PRO A 170 23.32 -1.55 6.42
CA PRO A 170 22.46 -0.41 6.13
C PRO A 170 20.98 -0.77 6.05
N LYS A 171 20.69 -2.02 5.69
CA LYS A 171 19.36 -2.61 5.75
C LYS A 171 19.44 -3.93 6.48
N TYR A 172 18.45 -4.21 7.30
CA TYR A 172 18.35 -5.47 8.01
C TYR A 172 16.88 -5.90 8.07
N ILE A 173 16.61 -7.12 7.63
CA ILE A 173 15.28 -7.69 7.60
C ILE A 173 15.37 -9.06 8.26
N ARG A 174 14.55 -9.30 9.28
CA ARG A 174 14.47 -10.62 9.94
C ARG A 174 13.05 -10.98 10.30
N THR A 175 12.71 -12.25 10.11
CA THR A 175 11.48 -12.84 10.61
C THR A 175 11.78 -13.61 11.89
N PHE A 176 11.03 -13.33 12.95
CA PHE A 176 11.06 -14.06 14.21
C PHE A 176 9.88 -15.02 14.23
N ASN A 177 10.16 -16.30 14.49
CA ASN A 177 9.12 -17.31 14.70
C ASN A 177 8.81 -17.43 16.19
N MET A 178 7.57 -17.16 16.59
CA MET A 178 7.10 -17.27 17.97
C MET A 178 6.20 -18.50 18.16
N GLU A 179 6.25 -19.45 17.25
CA GLU A 179 5.55 -20.73 17.36
C GLU A 179 6.10 -21.56 18.53
N GLY A 180 5.21 -22.20 19.30
CA GLY A 180 5.56 -22.94 20.52
C GLY A 180 5.86 -22.05 21.75
N MET A 181 5.86 -20.74 21.58
CA MET A 181 6.08 -19.79 22.67
C MET A 181 4.83 -19.64 23.54
N ARG A 182 5.02 -19.38 24.84
CA ARG A 182 3.89 -19.12 25.75
C ARG A 182 3.18 -17.82 25.34
N ALA A 183 1.85 -17.83 25.37
CA ALA A 183 1.09 -16.60 25.16
C ALA A 183 1.46 -15.54 26.21
N GLY A 184 1.72 -14.31 25.78
CA GLY A 184 2.15 -13.23 26.65
C GLY A 184 2.67 -12.00 25.89
N ILE A 185 3.16 -11.02 26.65
CA ILE A 185 3.75 -9.80 26.11
C ILE A 185 5.27 -9.97 26.07
N TYR A 186 5.83 -9.84 24.88
CA TYR A 186 7.27 -9.90 24.61
C TYR A 186 7.80 -8.49 24.36
N THR A 187 9.06 -8.24 24.68
CA THR A 187 9.66 -6.91 24.48
C THR A 187 10.78 -6.98 23.45
N LEU A 188 10.63 -6.25 22.35
CA LEU A 188 11.69 -6.02 21.38
C LEU A 188 12.38 -4.69 21.69
N LYS A 189 13.67 -4.74 22.02
CA LYS A 189 14.52 -3.59 22.32
C LYS A 189 15.56 -3.41 21.23
N LEU A 190 15.55 -2.25 20.58
CA LEU A 190 16.58 -1.81 19.66
C LEU A 190 17.45 -0.76 20.36
N ARG A 191 18.78 -0.91 20.31
CA ARG A 191 19.70 0.07 20.88
C ARG A 191 20.78 0.46 19.87
N VAL A 192 20.98 1.76 19.69
CA VAL A 192 22.05 2.36 18.87
C VAL A 192 22.75 3.44 19.68
N GLY A 193 23.97 3.16 20.14
CA GLY A 193 24.67 4.03 21.09
C GLY A 193 23.90 4.17 22.41
N THR A 194 23.51 5.40 22.72
CA THR A 194 22.68 5.78 23.89
C THR A 194 21.19 5.66 23.63
N HIS A 195 20.76 5.66 22.37
CA HIS A 195 19.35 5.62 22.01
C HIS A 195 18.80 4.21 22.14
N VAL A 196 17.63 4.11 22.76
CA VAL A 196 16.92 2.86 23.01
C VAL A 196 15.47 3.02 22.57
N VAL A 197 15.00 2.10 21.74
CA VAL A 197 13.60 1.96 21.37
C VAL A 197 13.12 0.61 21.90
N GLU A 198 12.02 0.62 22.65
CA GLU A 198 11.38 -0.60 23.16
C GLU A 198 9.96 -0.72 22.63
N ARG A 199 9.58 -1.93 22.24
CA ARG A 199 8.25 -2.26 21.70
C ARG A 199 7.70 -3.52 22.33
N ALA A 200 6.47 -3.44 22.80
CA ALA A 200 5.71 -4.58 23.27
C ALA A 200 5.09 -5.34 22.09
N ILE A 201 5.19 -6.66 22.12
CA ILE A 201 4.64 -7.59 21.13
C ILE A 201 3.71 -8.53 21.90
N ASP A 202 2.40 -8.35 21.75
CA ASP A 202 1.42 -9.24 22.39
C ASP A 202 1.12 -10.44 21.48
N LEU A 203 1.60 -11.63 21.88
CA LEU A 203 1.38 -12.84 21.11
C LEU A 203 -0.09 -13.26 21.02
N ARG A 204 -0.94 -12.81 21.94
CA ARG A 204 -2.38 -13.12 21.91
C ARG A 204 -3.09 -12.51 20.70
N HIS A 205 -2.57 -11.39 20.21
CA HIS A 205 -3.16 -10.61 19.12
C HIS A 205 -2.35 -10.68 17.82
N LEU A 206 -1.19 -11.34 17.84
CA LEU A 206 -0.25 -11.34 16.72
C LEU A 206 -0.81 -12.02 15.46
N SER A 207 -1.62 -13.07 15.63
CA SER A 207 -2.24 -13.80 14.52
C SER A 207 -3.43 -13.06 13.90
N GLN A 208 -4.00 -12.07 14.60
CA GLN A 208 -5.31 -11.48 14.30
C GLN A 208 -5.24 -10.10 13.62
N ARG A 209 -4.09 -9.41 13.59
CA ARG A 209 -4.03 -8.02 13.09
C ARG A 209 -2.78 -7.70 12.26
N PHE A 210 -2.97 -6.89 11.21
CA PHE A 210 -1.91 -6.10 10.61
C PHE A 210 -1.53 -5.00 11.59
N VAL A 211 -0.40 -5.16 12.28
CA VAL A 211 0.14 -4.10 13.12
C VAL A 211 1.30 -3.46 12.35
N GLN A 212 1.06 -2.30 11.73
CA GLN A 212 2.13 -1.41 11.28
C GLN A 212 2.49 -0.51 12.45
N ILE A 213 3.54 -0.87 13.19
CA ILE A 213 4.04 0.00 14.25
C ILE A 213 5.00 1.00 13.60
N HIS A 214 4.51 2.21 13.34
CA HIS A 214 5.37 3.32 12.92
C HIS A 214 6.26 3.70 14.11
N THR A 215 7.57 3.64 13.90
CA THR A 215 8.53 4.14 14.88
C THR A 215 8.83 5.60 14.56
N PRO A 216 8.60 6.53 15.50
CA PRO A 216 9.02 7.91 15.30
C PRO A 216 10.52 7.93 15.07
N SER A 217 10.96 8.72 14.10
CA SER A 217 12.37 8.91 13.79
C SER A 217 13.08 9.47 15.03
N LEU A 218 14.25 8.91 15.37
CA LEU A 218 14.98 9.23 16.59
C LEU A 218 15.63 10.63 16.50
N PRO A 219 15.25 11.61 17.34
CA PRO A 219 15.78 12.97 17.23
C PRO A 219 17.32 13.02 17.38
N ASP A 220 17.96 13.82 16.52
CA ASP A 220 19.42 14.02 16.41
C ASP A 220 20.07 14.77 17.59
N THR A 221 19.58 14.56 18.81
CA THR A 221 20.13 15.18 20.02
C THR A 221 21.44 14.53 20.46
N LEU A 222 22.46 14.41 19.59
CA LEU A 222 23.83 14.07 19.97
C LEU A 222 24.87 14.53 18.92
N ILE A 223 25.13 15.84 18.85
CA ILE A 223 26.47 16.36 18.52
C ILE A 223 26.77 17.58 19.42
N ALA A 224 27.12 17.33 20.68
CA ALA A 224 28.02 18.17 21.45
C ALA A 224 28.51 17.37 22.66
N GLU A 225 29.75 17.60 23.07
CA GLU A 225 30.36 17.07 24.31
C GLU A 225 30.93 15.65 24.26
N SER A 226 31.97 15.45 23.46
CA SER A 226 33.11 14.61 23.88
C SER A 226 34.41 15.08 23.24
N LYS A 227 34.74 16.36 23.47
CA LYS A 227 36.09 16.92 23.26
C LYS A 227 36.39 17.97 24.34
N ARG A 228 36.60 17.53 25.58
CA ARG A 228 37.41 18.20 26.62
C ARG A 228 37.90 17.07 27.52
N ASN A 229 39.16 16.89 27.90
CA ASN A 229 40.44 17.55 27.62
C ASN A 229 41.45 16.59 28.29
N PRO A 230 42.53 16.11 27.63
CA PRO A 230 43.60 15.45 28.36
C PRO A 230 44.56 16.55 28.86
N GLN A 231 44.41 16.96 30.11
CA GLN A 231 45.46 17.75 30.77
C GLN A 231 45.75 17.25 32.18
N ARG A 232 47.01 16.79 32.29
CA ARG A 232 47.87 16.54 33.45
C ARG A 232 47.77 15.17 34.11
#